data_AF-A0A3M1KEG8-F1
#
_entry.id   AF-A0A3M1KEG8-F1
#
_cell.length_a   1.000
_cell.length_b   1.000
_cell.length_c   1.000
_cell.angle_alpha   90.00
_cell.angle_beta   90.00
_cell.angle_gamma   90.00
#
_symmetry.space_group_name_H-M   'P 1'
#
loop_
_entity.id
_entity.type
_entity.pdbx_description
1 polymer ?
#
loop_
_entity_poly.entity_id
_entity_poly.type
_entity_poly.pdbx_seq_one_letter_code
_entity_poly.pdbx_strand_id
1 'polypeptide(L)' 'MKMRWFLVVALALFLTGAGSLALWSKDGDSTSFLFGLVFLNLGTLFFLLAVVMRRRLGKNGE' A
#
# COMPACT_ATOMS: atom_id res chain seq x y z
N MET A 1 9.11 0.96 -18.80
CA MET A 1 7.90 0.39 -18.15
C MET A 1 8.08 0.25 -16.62
N LYS A 2 8.43 1.31 -15.86
CA LYS A 2 8.88 1.11 -14.46
C LYS A 2 8.03 1.80 -13.38
N MET A 3 7.33 2.90 -13.68
CA MET A 3 6.64 3.69 -12.63
C MET A 3 5.17 3.31 -12.41
N ARG A 4 4.45 2.88 -13.46
CA ARG A 4 3.01 2.56 -13.38
C ARG A 4 2.75 1.24 -12.64
N TRP A 5 3.58 0.23 -12.86
CA TRP A 5 3.46 -1.07 -12.18
C TRP A 5 3.63 -0.95 -10.66
N PHE A 6 4.49 -0.04 -10.20
CA PHE A 6 4.73 0.17 -8.77
C PHE A 6 3.50 0.72 -8.04
N LEU A 7 2.76 1.64 -8.67
CA LEU A 7 1.50 2.16 -8.14
C LEU A 7 0.40 1.11 -8.13
N VAL A 8 0.35 0.26 -9.16
CA VAL A 8 -0.61 -0.86 -9.22
C VAL A 8 -0.36 -1.86 -8.09
N VAL A 9 0.91 -2.19 -7.82
CA VAL A 9 1.29 -3.07 -6.70
C VAL A 9 0.94 -2.45 -5.35
N ALA A 10 1.25 -1.15 -5.15
CA ALA A 10 0.89 -0.44 -3.93
C ALA A 10 -0.63 -0.43 -3.68
N LEU A 11 -1.41 -0.20 -4.74
CA LEU A 11 -2.87 -0.21 -4.68
C LEU A 11 -3.41 -1.61 -4.36
N ALA A 12 -2.86 -2.65 -4.98
CA ALA A 12 -3.25 -4.04 -4.71
C ALA A 12 -3.00 -4.41 -3.24
N LEU A 13 -1.82 -4.08 -2.71
CA LEU A 13 -1.48 -4.31 -1.30
C LEU A 13 -2.41 -3.55 -0.34
N PHE A 14 -2.76 -2.30 -0.70
CA PHE A 14 -3.69 -1.50 0.09
C PHE A 14 -5.09 -2.10 0.13
N LEU A 15 -5.62 -2.55 -1.02
CA LEU A 15 -6.93 -3.20 -1.11
C LEU A 15 -6.96 -4.52 -0.34
N THR A 16 -5.89 -5.32 -0.40
CA THR A 16 -5.77 -6.55 0.39
C THR A 16 -5.78 -6.26 1.89
N GLY A 17 -5.03 -5.24 2.35
CA GLY A 17 -5.02 -4.84 3.75
C GLY A 17 -6.38 -4.34 4.22
N ALA A 18 -7.05 -3.50 3.42
CA ALA A 18 -8.38 -3.00 3.71
C ALA A 18 -9.43 -4.12 3.74
N GLY A 19 -9.35 -5.09 2.82
CA GLY A 19 -10.23 -6.26 2.79
C GLY A 19 -10.06 -7.14 4.02
N SER A 20 -8.82 -7.39 4.45
CA SER A 20 -8.54 -8.15 5.67
C SER A 20 -9.04 -7.43 6.93
N LEU A 21 -8.93 -6.09 6.99
CA LEU A 21 -9.50 -5.29 8.07
C LEU A 21 -11.03 -5.33 8.08
N ALA A 22 -11.67 -5.34 6.89
CA ALA A 22 -13.11 -5.46 6.76
C ALA A 22 -13.62 -6.84 7.22
N LEU A 23 -12.88 -7.92 6.92
CA LEU A 23 -13.15 -9.25 7.45
C LEU A 23 -12.97 -9.29 8.97
N TRP A 24 -11.91 -8.69 9.50
CA TRP A 24 -11.75 -8.54 10.95
C TRP A 24 -12.92 -7.80 11.59
N SER A 25 -13.38 -6.70 11.00
CA SER A 25 -14.53 -5.95 11.51
C SER A 25 -15.81 -6.79 11.55
N LYS A 26 -15.89 -7.85 10.75
CA LYS A 26 -17.04 -8.75 10.70
C LYS A 26 -16.92 -9.92 11.69
N ASP A 27 -15.73 -10.54 11.75
CA ASP A 27 -15.53 -11.82 12.44
C ASP A 27 -14.77 -11.66 13.77
N GLY A 28 -14.21 -10.49 14.06
CA GLY A 28 -13.46 -10.20 15.29
C GLY A 28 -12.11 -10.92 15.41
N ASP A 29 -11.68 -11.61 14.35
CA ASP A 29 -10.49 -12.46 14.35
C ASP A 29 -9.16 -11.67 14.39
N SER A 30 -8.39 -11.85 15.46
CA SER A 30 -7.09 -11.20 15.67
C SER A 30 -6.08 -11.48 14.54
N THR A 31 -6.17 -12.63 13.85
CA THR A 31 -5.27 -12.94 12.72
C THR A 31 -5.55 -12.01 11.54
N SER A 32 -6.83 -11.86 11.19
CA SER A 32 -7.29 -10.97 10.12
C SER A 32 -6.97 -9.50 10.41
N PHE A 33 -6.98 -9.10 11.68
CA PHE A 33 -6.53 -7.78 12.12
C PHE A 33 -5.04 -7.54 11.88
N LEU A 34 -4.19 -8.47 12.35
CA LEU A 34 -2.74 -8.38 12.19
C LEU A 34 -2.35 -8.40 10.71
N PHE A 35 -2.96 -9.28 9.91
CA PHE A 35 -2.77 -9.31 8.46
C PHE A 35 -3.16 -7.97 7.82
N GLY A 36 -4.34 -7.46 8.14
CA GLY A 36 -4.80 -6.19 7.59
C GLY A 36 -3.85 -5.05 7.93
N LEU A 37 -3.42 -4.93 9.20
CA LEU A 37 -2.44 -3.92 9.65
C LEU A 37 -1.12 -4.00 8.89
N VAL A 38 -0.55 -5.19 8.74
CA VAL A 38 0.73 -5.38 8.04
C VAL A 38 0.60 -4.98 6.57
N PHE A 39 -0.43 -5.46 5.87
CA PHE A 39 -0.63 -5.19 4.46
C PHE A 39 -0.98 -3.70 4.19
N LEU A 40 -1.77 -3.07 5.05
CA LEU A 40 -2.06 -1.63 4.95
C LEU A 40 -0.80 -0.80 5.15
N ASN A 41 0.06 -1.18 6.11
CA ASN A 41 1.31 -0.47 6.38
C ASN A 41 2.28 -0.60 5.20
N LEU A 42 2.47 -1.82 4.68
CA LEU A 42 3.27 -2.08 3.47
C LEU A 42 2.74 -1.33 2.25
N GLY A 43 1.44 -1.38 1.98
CA GLY A 43 0.83 -0.65 0.87
C GLY A 43 1.05 0.85 0.96
N THR A 44 0.90 1.42 2.16
CA THR A 44 1.14 2.85 2.43
C THR A 44 2.61 3.22 2.21
N LEU A 45 3.54 2.38 2.67
CA LEU A 45 4.97 2.61 2.53
C LEU A 45 5.41 2.59 1.06
N PHE A 46 4.89 1.63 0.28
CA PHE A 46 5.10 1.58 -1.17
C PHE A 46 4.50 2.78 -1.90
N PHE A 47 3.31 3.24 -1.49
CA PHE A 47 2.69 4.42 -2.06
C PHE A 47 3.51 5.69 -1.77
N LEU A 48 3.96 5.87 -0.53
CA LEU A 48 4.87 6.96 -0.15
C LEU A 48 6.17 6.91 -0.95
N LEU A 49 6.76 5.73 -1.12
CA LEU A 49 7.97 5.56 -1.92
C LEU A 49 7.74 5.95 -3.38
N ALA A 50 6.61 5.57 -3.97
CA ALA A 50 6.23 5.96 -5.33
C ALA A 50 6.07 7.49 -5.46
N VAL A 51 5.47 8.14 -4.46
CA VAL A 51 5.33 9.60 -4.40
C VAL A 51 6.71 10.26 -4.26
N VAL A 52 7.59 9.74 -3.41
CA VAL A 52 8.95 10.27 -3.22
C VAL A 52 9.77 10.14 -4.50
N MET A 53 9.72 9.00 -5.18
CA MET A 53 10.39 8.81 -6.47
C MET A 53 9.87 9.81 -7.51
N ARG A 54 8.55 10.03 -7.57
CA ARG A 54 7.95 11.05 -8.44
C ARG A 54 8.45 12.45 -8.14
N ARG A 55 8.58 12.82 -6.86
CA ARG A 55 9.11 14.14 -6.45
C ARG A 55 10.60 14.29 -6.76
N ARG A 56 11.41 13.24 -6.59
CA ARG A 56 12.86 13.29 -6.89
C ARG A 56 13.14 13.42 -8.38
N LEU A 57 12.35 12.77 -9.24
CA LEU A 57 12.47 12.93 -10.70
C LEU A 57 12.10 14.34 -11.17
N GLY A 58 11.20 15.04 -10.47
CA GLY A 58 10.85 16.44 -10.78
C GLY A 58 11.86 17.48 -10.28
N LYS A 59 12.77 17.13 -9.36
CA LYS A 59 13.76 18.06 -8.78
C LYS A 59 15.15 18.03 -9.45
N ASN A 60 15.45 17.01 -10.27
CA ASN A 60 16.74 16.84 -10.95
C ASN A 60 16.63 17.08 -12.48
N GLY A 61 15.59 17.77 -12.92
CA GLY A 61 15.29 18.02 -14.34
C GLY A 61 15.08 19.49 -14.68
N GLU A 62 15.57 20.41 -13.85
CA GLU A 62 15.81 21.82 -14.19
C GLU A 62 17.31 22.02 -14.46
#